data_AF-A0A9D9WDZ3-F1
#
_entry.id   AF-A0A9D9WDZ3-F1
#
_cell.length_a   1.000
_cell.length_b   1.000
_cell.length_c   1.000
_cell.angle_alpha   90.00
_cell.angle_beta   90.00
_cell.angle_gamma   90.00
#
_symmetry.space_group_name_H-M   'P 1'
#
loop_
_entity.id
_entity.type
_entity.pdbx_description
1 polymer ?
#
loop_
_entity_poly.entity_id
_entity_poly.type
_entity_poly.pdbx_seq_one_letter_code
_entity_poly.pdbx_strand_id
1 'polypeptide(L)'
;MHLISTLLIGTSALIIGLLGLIHLIYTFIGTKLEAQDPELRAAMRTARLNLTDETTVGRSTKGFNASHSLGALFFAAVYGYLATKHIVWLQHSPFLLAIGFILLLSLFGLAKRYWFKVPTKGIALATILYGVGCLPLLLNA
;
A
#
# COMPACT_ATOMS: atom_id res chain seq x y z
N MET A 1 -24.01 12.71 -5.50
CA MET A 1 -23.03 12.48 -4.41
C MET A 1 -22.02 11.38 -4.76
N HIS A 2 -22.44 10.27 -5.37
CA HIS A 2 -21.52 9.18 -5.74
C HIS A 2 -20.37 9.57 -6.66
N LEU A 3 -20.53 10.55 -7.56
CA LEU A 3 -19.44 10.98 -8.45
C LEU A 3 -18.22 11.49 -7.67
N ILE A 4 -18.43 12.33 -6.65
CA ILE A 4 -17.33 12.88 -5.84
C ILE A 4 -16.65 11.75 -5.05
N SER A 5 -17.42 10.88 -4.38
CA SER A 5 -16.87 9.71 -3.68
C SER A 5 -16.11 8.78 -4.62
N THR A 6 -16.61 8.55 -5.84
CA THR A 6 -15.96 7.75 -6.88
C THR A 6 -14.61 8.34 -7.25
N LEU A 7 -14.55 9.64 -7.53
CA LEU A 7 -13.30 10.32 -7.89
C LEU A 7 -12.30 10.30 -6.73
N LEU A 8 -12.73 10.57 -5.51
CA LEU A 8 -11.84 10.64 -4.35
C LEU A 8 -11.31 9.26 -3.93
N ILE A 9 -12.18 8.26 -3.78
CA ILE A 9 -11.77 6.89 -3.42
C ILE A 9 -10.98 6.26 -4.58
N GLY A 10 -11.41 6.48 -5.83
CA GLY A 10 -10.70 6.01 -7.02
C GLY A 10 -9.30 6.61 -7.14
N THR A 11 -9.14 7.92 -6.87
CA THR A 11 -7.83 8.58 -6.88
C THR A 11 -6.95 8.08 -5.73
N SER A 12 -7.51 7.85 -4.54
CA SER A 12 -6.80 7.24 -3.42
C SER A 12 -6.26 5.85 -3.81
N ALA A 13 -7.12 4.99 -4.38
CA ALA A 13 -6.73 3.67 -4.87
C ALA A 13 -5.64 3.76 -5.94
N LEU A 14 -5.74 4.70 -6.89
CA LEU A 14 -4.72 4.91 -7.93
C LEU A 14 -3.36 5.30 -7.34
N ILE A 15 -3.32 6.23 -6.38
CA ILE A 15 -2.07 6.64 -5.73
C ILE A 15 -1.39 5.45 -5.05
N ILE A 16 -2.13 4.67 -4.27
CA ILE A 16 -1.60 3.48 -3.59
C ILE A 16 -1.14 2.42 -4.60
N GLY A 17 -1.90 2.22 -5.67
CA GLY A 17 -1.55 1.28 -6.74
C GLY A 17 -0.25 1.67 -7.45
N LEU A 18 -0.07 2.95 -7.80
CA LEU A 18 1.15 3.45 -8.42
C LEU A 18 2.37 3.33 -7.49
N LEU A 19 2.21 3.67 -6.21
CA LEU A 19 3.26 3.47 -5.21
C LEU A 19 3.64 1.99 -5.09
N GLY A 20 2.65 1.10 -5.00
CA GLY A 20 2.85 -0.34 -4.95
C GLY A 20 3.56 -0.89 -6.18
N LEU A 21 3.17 -0.45 -7.39
CA LEU A 21 3.78 -0.85 -8.65
C LEU A 21 5.24 -0.39 -8.75
N ILE A 22 5.51 0.89 -8.48
CA ILE A 22 6.87 1.43 -8.50
C ILE A 22 7.75 0.72 -7.48
N HIS A 23 7.24 0.48 -6.27
CA HIS A 23 7.94 -0.26 -5.24
C HIS A 23 8.23 -1.72 -5.65
N LEU A 24 7.29 -2.37 -6.36
CA LEU A 24 7.46 -3.73 -6.86
C LEU A 24 8.55 -3.79 -7.92
N ILE A 25 8.54 -2.82 -8.85
CA ILE A 25 9.59 -2.64 -9.84
C ILE A 25 10.94 -2.47 -9.14
N TYR A 26 11.06 -1.60 -8.15
CA TYR A 26 12.30 -1.39 -7.40
C TYR A 26 12.73 -2.59 -6.54
N THR A 27 11.81 -3.50 -6.22
CA THR A 27 12.10 -4.74 -5.48
C THR A 27 12.84 -5.76 -6.33
N PHE A 28 12.51 -5.84 -7.62
CA PHE A 28 13.08 -6.82 -8.54
C PHE A 28 14.09 -6.24 -9.53
N ILE A 29 13.99 -4.95 -9.84
CA ILE A 29 14.73 -4.28 -10.90
C ILE A 29 15.59 -3.16 -10.31
N GLY A 30 16.90 -3.26 -10.55
CA GLY A 30 17.90 -2.31 -10.06
C GLY A 30 18.27 -2.56 -8.59
N THR A 31 18.91 -1.55 -8.00
CA THR A 31 19.55 -1.67 -6.67
C THR A 31 18.95 -0.72 -5.63
N LYS A 32 17.84 -0.02 -5.96
CA LYS A 32 17.29 1.06 -5.13
C LYS A 32 16.84 0.61 -3.74
N LEU A 33 16.48 -0.65 -3.56
CA LEU A 33 16.08 -1.25 -2.28
C LEU A 33 17.12 -2.20 -1.70
N GLU A 34 18.30 -2.32 -2.33
CA GLU A 34 19.42 -3.07 -1.76
C GLU A 34 20.22 -2.20 -0.78
N ALA A 35 20.99 -2.85 0.10
CA ALA A 35 21.94 -2.15 0.95
C ALA A 35 22.97 -1.37 0.12
N GLN A 36 23.20 -0.10 0.44
CA GLN A 36 24.15 0.74 -0.28
C GLN A 36 25.58 0.18 -0.19
N ASP A 37 25.99 -0.25 1.01
CA ASP A 37 27.27 -0.89 1.27
C ASP A 37 27.36 -2.26 0.55
N PRO A 38 28.36 -2.46 -0.34
CA PRO A 38 28.59 -3.71 -1.05
C PRO A 38 28.86 -4.91 -0.13
N GLU A 39 29.59 -4.71 0.96
CA GLU A 39 29.95 -5.80 1.89
C GLU A 39 28.71 -6.29 2.64
N LEU A 40 27.90 -5.37 3.16
CA LEU A 40 26.63 -5.70 3.78
C LEU A 40 25.69 -6.39 2.79
N ARG A 41 25.63 -5.92 1.55
CA ARG A 41 24.80 -6.54 0.51
C ARG A 41 25.24 -7.97 0.21
N ALA A 42 26.55 -8.23 0.14
CA ALA A 42 27.08 -9.58 -0.02
C ALA A 42 26.75 -10.46 1.19
N ALA A 43 26.92 -9.95 2.42
CA ALA A 43 26.59 -10.65 3.65
C ALA A 43 25.10 -11.00 3.73
N MET A 44 24.19 -10.06 3.40
CA MET A 44 22.75 -10.33 3.41
C MET A 44 22.34 -11.44 2.44
N ARG A 45 23.09 -11.68 1.35
CA ARG A 45 22.79 -12.74 0.39
C ARG A 45 23.06 -14.14 0.93
N THR A 46 23.96 -14.28 1.91
CA THR A 46 24.38 -15.57 2.49
C THR A 46 23.91 -15.76 3.93
N ALA A 47 23.82 -14.70 4.72
CA ALA A 47 23.36 -14.73 6.10
C ALA A 47 21.90 -15.21 6.19
N ARG A 48 21.67 -16.19 7.05
CA ARG A 48 20.35 -16.80 7.28
C ARG A 48 19.62 -16.09 8.42
N LEU A 49 18.30 -16.29 8.50
CA LEU A 49 17.52 -15.84 9.64
C LEU A 49 17.68 -16.83 10.79
N ASN A 50 17.69 -16.36 12.04
CA ASN A 50 17.69 -17.26 13.21
C ASN A 50 16.45 -18.17 13.26
N LEU A 51 15.38 -17.80 12.57
CA LEU A 51 14.13 -18.56 12.52
C LEU A 51 14.23 -19.83 11.66
N THR A 52 15.02 -19.82 10.57
CA THR A 52 15.05 -20.91 9.58
C THR A 52 16.27 -20.83 8.67
N ASP A 53 16.72 -21.99 8.20
CA ASP A 53 17.79 -22.13 7.22
C ASP A 53 17.33 -22.06 5.75
N GLU A 54 16.03 -21.99 5.49
CA GLU A 54 15.42 -22.05 4.14
C GLU A 54 15.57 -20.75 3.34
N THR A 55 15.89 -19.64 4.01
CA THR A 55 16.01 -18.31 3.41
C THR A 55 17.19 -17.52 3.96
N THR A 56 17.59 -16.49 3.23
CA THR A 56 18.61 -15.54 3.66
C THR A 56 17.99 -14.19 3.94
N VAL A 57 18.67 -13.33 4.70
CA VAL A 57 18.21 -11.97 5.01
C VAL A 57 17.85 -11.20 3.72
N GLY A 58 18.65 -11.36 2.67
CA GLY A 58 18.40 -10.76 1.36
C GLY A 58 17.15 -11.31 0.67
N ARG A 59 16.97 -12.65 0.67
CA ARG A 59 15.77 -13.28 0.08
C ARG A 59 14.51 -12.92 0.86
N SER A 60 14.55 -12.93 2.19
CA SER A 60 13.41 -12.55 3.03
C SER A 60 13.05 -11.08 2.82
N THR A 61 14.03 -10.17 2.80
CA THR A 61 13.80 -8.74 2.58
C THR A 61 13.14 -8.50 1.22
N LYS A 62 13.60 -9.17 0.16
CA LYS A 62 12.97 -9.09 -1.17
C LYS A 62 11.54 -9.61 -1.15
N GLY A 63 11.29 -10.76 -0.52
CA GLY A 63 9.95 -11.33 -0.37
C GLY A 63 8.99 -10.42 0.41
N PHE A 64 9.45 -9.81 1.50
CA PHE A 64 8.65 -8.87 2.29
C PHE A 64 8.28 -7.62 1.48
N ASN A 65 9.23 -6.99 0.78
CA ASN A 65 8.94 -5.85 -0.09
C ASN A 65 7.95 -6.22 -1.21
N ALA A 66 8.10 -7.39 -1.83
CA ALA A 66 7.16 -7.85 -2.86
C ALA A 66 5.76 -8.08 -2.29
N SER A 67 5.64 -8.73 -1.13
CA SER A 67 4.34 -8.94 -0.45
C SER A 67 3.68 -7.62 -0.05
N HIS A 68 4.48 -6.64 0.37
CA HIS A 68 4.02 -5.30 0.71
C HIS A 68 3.44 -4.58 -0.52
N SER A 69 4.15 -4.63 -1.65
CA SER A 69 3.66 -4.15 -2.94
C SER A 69 2.35 -4.80 -3.37
N LEU A 70 2.23 -6.13 -3.21
CA LEU A 70 0.99 -6.85 -3.53
C LEU A 70 -0.17 -6.37 -2.67
N GLY A 71 0.04 -6.11 -1.38
CA GLY A 71 -0.98 -5.52 -0.51
C GLY A 71 -1.50 -4.17 -1.03
N ALA A 72 -0.60 -3.29 -1.46
CA ALA A 72 -0.97 -2.01 -2.07
C ALA A 72 -1.73 -2.17 -3.40
N LEU A 73 -1.28 -3.09 -4.26
CA LEU A 73 -1.94 -3.38 -5.53
C LEU A 73 -3.32 -4.00 -5.35
N PHE A 74 -3.49 -4.90 -4.39
CA PHE A 74 -4.81 -5.48 -4.08
C PHE A 74 -5.76 -4.45 -3.50
N PHE A 75 -5.30 -3.56 -2.61
CA PHE A 75 -6.10 -2.43 -2.17
C PHE A 75 -6.57 -1.59 -3.37
N ALA A 76 -5.65 -1.23 -4.26
CA ALA A 76 -5.97 -0.45 -5.44
C ALA A 76 -6.97 -1.15 -6.37
N ALA A 77 -6.80 -2.46 -6.59
CA ALA A 77 -7.69 -3.25 -7.43
C ALA A 77 -9.11 -3.33 -6.82
N VAL A 78 -9.21 -3.67 -5.54
CA VAL A 78 -10.51 -3.83 -4.85
C VAL A 78 -11.22 -2.48 -4.75
N TYR A 79 -10.60 -1.47 -4.14
CA TYR A 79 -11.27 -0.18 -3.91
C TYR A 79 -11.39 0.66 -5.18
N GLY A 80 -10.48 0.53 -6.13
CA GLY A 80 -10.62 1.15 -7.45
C GLY A 80 -11.77 0.55 -8.24
N TYR A 81 -11.90 -0.79 -8.25
CA TYR A 81 -13.03 -1.46 -8.91
C TYR A 81 -14.36 -1.12 -8.24
N LEU A 82 -14.43 -1.24 -6.91
CA LEU A 82 -15.65 -0.91 -6.16
C LEU A 82 -16.04 0.55 -6.32
N ALA A 83 -15.10 1.50 -6.23
CA ALA A 83 -15.42 2.91 -6.41
C ALA A 83 -15.94 3.22 -7.81
N THR A 84 -15.34 2.64 -8.86
CA THR A 84 -15.68 2.98 -10.25
C THR A 84 -16.83 2.19 -10.85
N LYS A 85 -17.10 0.98 -10.34
CA LYS A 85 -18.13 0.07 -10.90
C LYS A 85 -19.26 -0.25 -9.93
N HIS A 86 -19.02 -0.24 -8.62
CA HIS A 86 -19.96 -0.72 -7.61
C HIS A 86 -20.02 0.19 -6.37
N ILE A 87 -20.04 1.51 -6.57
CA ILE A 87 -19.99 2.49 -5.48
C ILE A 87 -21.16 2.32 -4.49
N VAL A 88 -22.30 1.81 -4.96
CA VAL A 88 -23.47 1.48 -4.16
C VAL A 88 -23.16 0.38 -3.14
N TRP A 89 -22.30 -0.59 -3.47
CA TRP A 89 -21.88 -1.63 -2.53
C TRP A 89 -21.01 -1.07 -1.40
N LEU A 90 -20.15 -0.09 -1.72
CA LEU A 90 -19.38 0.63 -0.70
C LEU A 90 -20.29 1.45 0.22
N GLN A 91 -21.31 2.10 -0.34
CA GLN A 91 -22.29 2.86 0.44
C GLN A 91 -23.04 1.99 1.45
N HIS A 92 -23.52 0.82 1.02
CA HIS A 92 -24.27 -0.09 1.90
C HIS A 92 -23.40 -0.98 2.79
N SER A 93 -22.07 -0.79 2.78
CA SER A 93 -21.15 -1.56 3.62
C SER A 93 -20.18 -0.65 4.36
N PRO A 94 -20.59 -0.11 5.53
CA PRO A 94 -19.69 0.61 6.43
C PRO A 94 -18.45 -0.21 6.81
N PHE A 95 -18.59 -1.54 6.87
CA PHE A 95 -17.47 -2.45 7.08
C PHE A 95 -16.39 -2.34 5.98
N LEU A 96 -16.79 -2.36 4.71
CA LEU A 96 -15.85 -2.23 3.59
C LEU A 96 -15.19 -0.85 3.56
N LEU A 97 -15.91 0.22 3.91
CA LEU A 97 -15.32 1.56 4.05
C LEU A 97 -14.31 1.61 5.21
N ALA A 98 -14.69 1.08 6.37
CA ALA A 98 -13.86 1.09 7.57
C ALA A 98 -12.57 0.30 7.38
N ILE A 99 -12.63 -0.92 6.82
CA ILE A 99 -11.43 -1.76 6.66
C ILE A 99 -10.42 -1.14 5.67
N GLY A 100 -10.91 -0.48 4.62
CA GLY A 100 -10.06 0.24 3.67
C GLY A 100 -9.37 1.43 4.33
N PHE A 101 -10.11 2.18 5.15
CA PHE A 101 -9.56 3.33 5.87
C PHE A 101 -8.57 2.90 6.96
N ILE A 102 -8.86 1.84 7.72
CA ILE A 102 -7.96 1.28 8.74
C ILE A 102 -6.64 0.83 8.09
N LEU A 103 -6.69 0.18 6.93
CA LEU A 103 -5.48 -0.20 6.20
C LEU A 103 -4.64 1.04 5.84
N LEU A 104 -5.26 2.09 5.30
CA LEU A 104 -4.56 3.33 4.93
C LEU A 104 -3.94 4.05 6.13
N LEU A 105 -4.65 4.11 7.26
CA LEU A 105 -4.11 4.66 8.51
C LEU A 105 -2.94 3.84 9.04
N SER A 106 -3.03 2.51 8.96
CA SER A 106 -1.97 1.59 9.37
C SER A 106 -0.72 1.76 8.50
N LEU A 107 -0.90 1.83 7.17
CA LEU A 107 0.17 2.12 6.21
C LEU A 107 0.79 3.49 6.48
N PHE A 108 0.00 4.51 6.77
CA PHE A 108 0.51 5.84 7.09
C PHE A 108 1.36 5.84 8.38
N GLY A 109 0.89 5.13 9.42
CA GLY A 109 1.62 4.94 10.68
C GLY A 109 2.98 4.26 10.46
N LEU A 110 2.99 3.16 9.69
CA LEU A 110 4.22 2.46 9.32
C LEU A 110 5.16 3.36 8.50
N ALA A 111 4.61 4.08 7.50
CA ALA A 111 5.37 4.98 6.65
C ALA A 111 6.03 6.11 7.43
N LYS A 112 5.36 6.64 8.44
CA LYS A 112 5.90 7.70 9.31
C LYS A 112 7.01 7.19 10.22
N ARG A 113 6.91 5.94 10.70
CA ARG A 113 7.83 5.37 11.69
C ARG A 113 9.08 4.73 11.09
N TYR A 114 8.92 4.07 9.94
CA TYR A 114 9.94 3.16 9.40
C TYR A 114 10.36 3.45 7.96
N TRP A 115 9.62 4.26 7.21
CA TRP A 115 9.93 4.52 5.79
C TRP A 115 10.42 5.95 5.57
N PHE A 116 10.43 6.39 4.31
CA PHE A 116 10.99 7.67 3.87
C PHE A 116 9.91 8.60 3.29
N LYS A 117 10.25 9.88 3.15
CA LYS A 117 9.29 10.98 2.94
C LYS A 117 8.36 10.82 1.73
N VAL A 118 8.82 10.21 0.64
CA VAL A 118 8.06 10.10 -0.61
C VAL A 118 6.81 9.23 -0.46
N PRO A 119 6.89 7.93 -0.08
CA PRO A 119 5.72 7.11 0.17
C PRO A 119 4.86 7.67 1.31
N THR A 120 5.45 8.23 2.36
CA THR A 120 4.68 8.83 3.48
C THR A 120 3.74 9.93 3.00
N LYS A 121 4.22 10.85 2.14
CA LYS A 121 3.38 11.93 1.58
C LYS A 121 2.27 11.40 0.67
N GLY A 122 2.60 10.43 -0.20
CA GLY A 122 1.62 9.83 -1.10
C GLY A 122 0.51 9.09 -0.34
N ILE A 123 0.88 8.31 0.68
CA ILE A 123 -0.08 7.61 1.54
C ILE A 123 -0.92 8.59 2.34
N ALA A 124 -0.33 9.66 2.90
CA ALA A 124 -1.09 10.70 3.61
C ALA A 124 -2.19 11.31 2.72
N LEU A 125 -1.84 11.66 1.48
CA LEU A 125 -2.80 12.18 0.50
C LEU A 125 -3.89 11.14 0.19
N ALA A 126 -3.52 9.89 -0.08
CA ALA A 126 -4.48 8.81 -0.33
C ALA A 126 -5.43 8.59 0.86
N THR A 127 -4.93 8.63 2.09
CA THR A 127 -5.73 8.51 3.33
C THR A 127 -6.74 9.65 3.45
N ILE A 128 -6.33 10.89 3.21
CA ILE A 128 -7.22 12.05 3.26
C ILE A 128 -8.31 11.94 2.19
N LEU A 129 -7.93 11.64 0.93
CA LEU A 129 -8.88 11.49 -0.16
C LEU A 129 -9.90 10.38 0.10
N TYR A 130 -9.44 9.23 0.61
CA TYR A 130 -10.32 8.12 0.95
C TYR A 130 -11.31 8.52 2.05
N GLY A 131 -10.82 9.09 3.15
CA GLY A 131 -11.65 9.52 4.27
C GLY A 131 -12.71 10.54 3.87
N VAL A 132 -12.32 11.58 3.12
CA VAL A 132 -13.26 12.59 2.59
C VAL A 132 -14.25 11.94 1.62
N GLY A 133 -13.81 11.01 0.78
CA GLY A 133 -14.68 10.27 -0.15
C GLY A 133 -15.70 9.37 0.54
N CYS A 134 -15.41 8.88 1.74
CA CYS A 134 -16.33 8.08 2.56
C CYS A 134 -17.45 8.90 3.19
N LEU A 135 -17.21 10.16 3.55
CA LEU A 135 -18.19 10.99 4.28
C LEU A 135 -19.57 11.07 3.56
N PRO A 136 -19.65 11.39 2.25
CA PRO A 136 -20.93 11.39 1.54
C PRO A 136 -21.62 10.03 1.53
N LEU A 137 -20.86 8.93 1.49
CA LEU A 137 -21.45 7.59 1.45
C LEU A 137 -22.08 7.23 2.80
N LEU A 138 -21.39 7.53 3.90
CA LEU A 138 -21.87 7.23 5.26
C LEU A 138 -23.05 8.12 5.69
N LEU A 139 -23.09 9.37 5.24
CA LEU A 139 -24.17 10.31 5.59
C LEU A 139 -25.48 10.04 4.83
N ASN A 140 -25.43 9.25 3.75
CA ASN A 140 -26.58 8.95 2.90
C ASN A 140 -26.81 7.44 2.75
N ALA A 141 -26.28 6.64 3.70
CA ALA A 141 -26.46 5.19 3.76
C ALA A 141 -27.78 4.82 4.47
#